data_AF-H1PZU4-F1
#
_entry.id   AF-H1PZU4-F1
#
_cell.length_a   1.000
_cell.length_b   1.000
_cell.length_c   1.000
_cell.angle_alpha   90.00
_cell.angle_beta   90.00
_cell.angle_gamma   90.00
#
_symmetry.space_group_name_H-M   'P 1'
#
loop_
_entity.id
_entity.type
_entity.pdbx_description
1 polymer ?
#
loop_
_entity_poly.entity_id
_entity_poly.type
_entity_poly.pdbx_seq_one_letter_code
_entity_poly.pdbx_strand_id
1 'polypeptide(L)'
;MVIIYKWIEVNMKRIGLMVIMGWLFLNISNAQSLTEQIEQAYNRLDSASYIDNIIQSYAKCLDNADKETYDLLVKMLGSGSDSISVIRAKNRVDSIFPDFFQSSKISNARDVEQFENRVKSGIPLYVLNLRLKDGQTLQADTSRLAFNLYYFGKKYKGRLYVYCYEGECGYDSYYRTCSRKLGKNAPKVFRKIMRKHSKYLLYCTDLERMNTILYVIGNDIYIYRISQMQEYKLDDYMENRKVIKKS
;
A
#
# COMPACT_ATOMS: atom_id res chain seq x y z
N MET A 1 -18.78 -23.98 62.56
CA MET A 1 -19.01 -22.76 61.75
C MET A 1 -17.72 -22.06 61.34
N VAL A 2 -16.79 -21.77 62.26
CA VAL A 2 -15.54 -21.01 62.01
C VAL A 2 -14.59 -21.67 60.99
N ILE A 3 -14.47 -23.01 61.00
CA ILE A 3 -13.56 -23.75 60.12
C ILE A 3 -14.00 -23.69 58.64
N ILE A 4 -15.31 -23.78 58.40
CA ILE A 4 -15.89 -23.72 57.05
C ILE A 4 -15.69 -22.32 56.44
N TYR A 5 -15.89 -21.26 57.25
CA TYR A 5 -15.70 -19.89 56.82
C TYR A 5 -14.25 -19.60 56.39
N LYS A 6 -13.29 -20.08 57.16
CA LYS A 6 -11.85 -19.91 56.86
C LYS A 6 -11.41 -20.69 55.62
N TRP A 7 -11.99 -21.87 55.39
CA TRP A 7 -11.72 -22.68 54.19
C TRP A 7 -12.31 -22.04 52.92
N ILE A 8 -13.53 -21.50 53.01
CA ILE A 8 -14.17 -20.73 51.92
C ILE A 8 -13.36 -19.47 51.60
N GLU A 9 -12.92 -18.71 52.61
CA GLU A 9 -12.13 -17.49 52.42
C GLU A 9 -10.78 -17.76 51.72
N VAL A 10 -10.06 -18.81 52.13
CA VAL A 10 -8.78 -19.19 51.51
C VAL A 10 -8.97 -19.64 50.06
N ASN A 11 -10.03 -20.42 49.78
CA ASN A 11 -10.33 -20.85 48.40
C ASN A 11 -10.79 -19.69 47.52
N MET A 12 -11.59 -18.75 48.04
CA MET A 12 -11.97 -17.54 47.29
C MET A 12 -10.77 -16.65 46.96
N LYS A 13 -9.82 -16.50 47.89
CA LYS A 13 -8.56 -15.76 47.63
C LYS A 13 -7.72 -16.43 46.54
N ARG A 14 -7.64 -17.77 46.54
CA ARG A 14 -6.92 -18.53 45.49
C ARG A 14 -7.59 -18.43 44.14
N ILE A 15 -8.93 -18.53 44.08
CA ILE A 15 -9.70 -18.36 42.84
C ILE A 15 -9.55 -16.93 42.30
N GLY A 16 -9.66 -15.93 43.17
CA GLY A 16 -9.43 -14.52 42.79
C GLY A 16 -8.04 -14.29 42.21
N LEU A 17 -7.00 -14.88 42.80
CA LEU A 17 -5.64 -14.79 42.28
C LEU A 17 -5.49 -15.47 40.91
N MET A 18 -6.11 -16.62 40.69
CA MET A 18 -6.09 -17.30 39.39
C MET A 18 -6.84 -16.51 38.31
N VAL A 19 -7.94 -15.83 38.67
CA VAL A 19 -8.67 -14.95 37.74
C VAL A 19 -7.85 -13.72 37.37
N ILE A 20 -7.19 -13.07 38.34
CA ILE A 20 -6.31 -11.92 38.09
C ILE A 20 -5.11 -12.32 37.22
N MET A 21 -4.48 -13.46 37.52
CA MET A 21 -3.38 -13.97 36.69
C MET A 21 -3.88 -14.33 35.29
N GLY A 22 -5.06 -14.96 35.16
CA GLY A 22 -5.69 -15.22 33.86
C GLY A 22 -5.97 -13.95 33.05
N TRP A 23 -6.41 -12.87 33.70
CA TRP A 23 -6.62 -11.57 33.05
C TRP A 23 -5.32 -10.87 32.68
N LEU A 24 -4.26 -11.02 33.49
CA LEU A 24 -2.93 -10.53 33.16
C LEU A 24 -2.34 -11.32 31.98
N PHE A 25 -2.46 -12.65 31.97
CA PHE A 25 -2.00 -13.50 30.86
C PHE A 25 -2.79 -13.25 29.56
N LEU A 26 -4.10 -13.00 29.62
CA LEU A 26 -4.92 -12.64 28.45
C LEU A 26 -4.60 -11.25 27.90
N ASN A 27 -4.18 -10.30 28.75
CA ASN A 27 -3.70 -8.98 28.32
C ASN A 27 -2.24 -8.99 27.81
N ILE A 28 -1.43 -9.95 28.26
CA ILE A 28 -0.02 -10.11 27.84
C ILE A 28 0.10 -10.97 26.57
N SER A 29 -0.87 -11.86 26.29
CA SER A 29 -0.89 -12.66 25.07
C SER A 29 -1.45 -11.87 23.86
N ASN A 30 -0.52 -11.46 22.97
CA ASN A 30 -0.71 -11.02 21.57
C ASN A 30 -0.87 -9.52 21.24
N ALA A 31 -0.23 -8.59 21.96
CA ALA A 31 0.12 -7.32 21.31
C ALA A 31 1.37 -7.52 20.44
N GLN A 32 1.21 -8.21 19.31
CA GLN A 32 2.28 -8.41 18.33
C GLN A 32 2.82 -7.04 17.90
N SER A 33 4.13 -6.83 17.96
CA SER A 33 4.73 -5.56 17.55
C SER A 33 4.45 -5.29 16.07
N LEU A 34 4.42 -4.01 15.65
CA LEU A 34 4.20 -3.69 14.24
C LEU A 34 5.23 -4.38 13.32
N THR A 35 6.49 -4.45 13.76
CA THR A 35 7.55 -5.15 13.03
C THR A 35 7.27 -6.65 12.90
N GLU A 36 6.79 -7.31 13.96
CA GLU A 36 6.37 -8.71 13.88
C GLU A 36 5.16 -8.89 12.96
N GLN A 37 4.19 -7.97 12.97
CA GLN A 37 3.01 -8.03 12.07
C GLN A 37 3.44 -7.93 10.60
N ILE A 38 4.38 -7.04 10.31
CA ILE A 38 5.00 -6.91 8.99
C ILE A 38 5.68 -8.23 8.61
N GLU A 39 6.55 -8.77 9.46
CA GLU A 39 7.26 -10.02 9.15
C GLU A 39 6.31 -11.18 8.88
N GLN A 40 5.27 -11.36 9.70
CA GLN A 40 4.28 -12.42 9.47
C GLN A 40 3.46 -12.22 8.20
N ALA A 41 3.08 -10.98 7.87
CA ALA A 41 2.30 -10.70 6.67
C ALA A 41 3.10 -10.97 5.40
N TYR A 42 4.34 -10.47 5.35
CA TYR A 42 5.13 -10.49 4.12
C TYR A 42 5.95 -11.77 3.92
N ASN A 43 6.31 -12.52 4.99
CA ASN A 43 6.96 -13.82 4.84
C ASN A 43 6.04 -14.89 4.22
N ARG A 44 4.73 -14.66 4.20
CA ARG A 44 3.74 -15.57 3.59
C ARG A 44 3.59 -15.35 2.08
N LEU A 45 4.18 -14.29 1.52
CA LEU A 45 3.97 -13.91 0.14
C LEU A 45 5.01 -14.53 -0.78
N ASP A 46 4.54 -15.22 -1.80
CA ASP A 46 5.37 -15.65 -2.92
C ASP A 46 5.62 -14.47 -3.87
N SER A 47 6.90 -14.07 -4.00
CA SER A 47 7.26 -12.87 -4.76
C SER A 47 7.01 -13.01 -6.27
N ALA A 48 7.10 -14.22 -6.82
CA ALA A 48 6.80 -14.50 -8.21
C ALA A 48 5.30 -14.33 -8.51
N SER A 49 4.45 -15.00 -7.74
CA SER A 49 3.00 -14.85 -7.80
C SER A 49 2.57 -13.40 -7.57
N TYR A 50 3.27 -12.67 -6.69
CA TYR A 50 2.98 -11.26 -6.48
C TYR A 50 3.26 -10.39 -7.72
N ILE A 51 4.40 -10.60 -8.38
CA ILE A 51 4.73 -9.90 -9.63
C ILE A 51 3.69 -10.20 -10.71
N ASP A 52 3.26 -11.45 -10.84
CA ASP A 52 2.22 -11.81 -11.80
C ASP A 52 0.86 -11.15 -11.46
N ASN A 53 0.52 -11.05 -10.17
CA ASN A 53 -0.67 -10.31 -9.72
C ASN A 53 -0.61 -8.81 -10.07
N ILE A 54 0.57 -8.18 -9.99
CA ILE A 54 0.79 -6.80 -10.45
C ILE A 54 0.55 -6.69 -11.95
N ILE A 55 1.12 -7.58 -12.76
CA ILE A 55 0.97 -7.56 -14.22
C ILE A 55 -0.50 -7.74 -14.61
N GLN A 56 -1.20 -8.69 -13.98
CA GLN A 56 -2.64 -8.89 -14.20
C GLN A 56 -3.47 -7.67 -13.77
N SER A 57 -3.12 -7.04 -12.65
CA SER A 57 -3.81 -5.83 -12.20
C SER A 57 -3.61 -4.68 -13.18
N TYR A 58 -2.42 -4.54 -13.77
CA TYR A 58 -2.15 -3.53 -14.78
C TYR A 58 -2.95 -3.77 -16.06
N ALA A 59 -2.96 -5.00 -16.58
CA ALA A 59 -3.77 -5.37 -17.74
C ALA A 59 -5.25 -5.07 -17.53
N LYS A 60 -5.80 -5.43 -16.37
CA LYS A 60 -7.19 -5.15 -16.01
C LYS A 60 -7.50 -3.65 -15.95
N CYS A 61 -6.55 -2.82 -15.50
CA CYS A 61 -6.71 -1.37 -15.46
C CYS A 61 -6.88 -0.79 -16.87
N LEU A 62 -6.08 -1.24 -17.83
CA LEU A 62 -6.20 -0.82 -19.24
C LEU A 62 -7.54 -1.26 -19.85
N ASP A 63 -7.95 -2.52 -19.62
CA ASP A 63 -9.24 -3.02 -20.09
C ASP A 63 -10.43 -2.24 -19.51
N ASN A 64 -10.34 -1.84 -18.24
CA ASN A 64 -11.36 -1.04 -17.59
C ASN A 64 -11.41 0.38 -18.16
N ALA A 65 -10.26 1.02 -18.40
CA ALA A 65 -10.21 2.34 -19.00
C ALA A 65 -10.85 2.38 -20.40
N ASP A 66 -10.65 1.35 -21.22
CA ASP A 66 -11.31 1.21 -22.52
C ASP A 66 -12.83 1.09 -22.38
N LYS A 67 -13.32 0.26 -21.44
CA LYS A 67 -14.75 0.09 -21.17
C LYS A 67 -15.40 1.38 -20.67
N GLU A 68 -14.76 2.06 -19.72
CA GLU A 68 -15.25 3.33 -19.18
C GLU A 68 -15.30 4.42 -20.27
N THR A 69 -14.29 4.44 -21.15
CA THR A 69 -14.27 5.35 -22.31
C THR A 69 -15.41 5.05 -23.28
N TYR A 70 -15.64 3.77 -23.60
CA TYR A 70 -16.74 3.35 -24.44
C TYR A 70 -18.10 3.75 -23.84
N ASP A 71 -18.32 3.44 -22.57
CA ASP A 71 -19.56 3.77 -21.86
C ASP A 71 -19.80 5.29 -21.78
N LEU A 72 -18.74 6.07 -21.60
CA LEU A 72 -18.82 7.54 -21.63
C LEU A 72 -19.26 8.05 -23.01
N LEU A 73 -18.67 7.52 -24.09
CA LEU A 73 -19.05 7.90 -25.46
C LEU A 73 -20.49 7.51 -25.78
N VAL A 74 -20.93 6.32 -25.34
CA VAL A 74 -22.34 5.90 -25.48
C VAL A 74 -23.27 6.87 -24.74
N LYS A 75 -22.92 7.30 -23.52
CA LYS A 75 -23.71 8.29 -22.76
C LYS A 75 -23.75 9.65 -23.46
N MET A 76 -22.63 10.12 -24.03
CA MET A 76 -22.56 11.40 -24.73
C MET A 76 -23.35 11.43 -26.05
N LEU A 77 -23.40 10.30 -26.76
CA LEU A 77 -24.09 10.18 -28.05
C LEU A 77 -25.54 9.68 -27.94
N GLY A 78 -25.95 9.27 -26.74
CA GLY A 78 -27.30 8.84 -26.40
C GLY A 78 -28.22 10.03 -26.10
N SER A 79 -29.49 9.89 -26.47
CA SER A 79 -30.53 10.91 -26.25
C SER A 79 -31.62 10.46 -25.27
N GLY A 80 -31.43 9.34 -24.57
CA GLY A 80 -32.41 8.71 -23.69
C GLY A 80 -31.84 7.45 -23.03
N SER A 81 -32.51 6.96 -21.99
CA SER A 81 -32.08 5.78 -21.21
C SER A 81 -32.81 4.48 -21.59
N ASP A 82 -33.68 4.50 -22.60
CA ASP A 82 -34.36 3.29 -23.07
C ASP A 82 -33.40 2.38 -23.86
N SER A 83 -33.77 1.11 -24.00
CA SER A 83 -32.89 0.12 -24.64
C SER A 83 -32.61 0.44 -26.11
N ILE A 84 -33.56 1.05 -26.83
CA ILE A 84 -33.43 1.39 -28.24
C ILE A 84 -32.48 2.58 -28.42
N SER A 85 -32.56 3.59 -27.56
CA SER A 85 -31.67 4.75 -27.56
C SER A 85 -30.23 4.34 -27.21
N VAL A 86 -30.04 3.42 -26.26
CA VAL A 86 -28.73 2.86 -25.93
C VAL A 86 -28.13 2.08 -27.10
N ILE A 87 -28.91 1.21 -27.76
CA ILE A 87 -28.43 0.46 -28.95
C ILE A 87 -28.04 1.42 -30.06
N ARG A 88 -28.86 2.45 -30.33
CA ARG A 88 -28.55 3.47 -31.35
C ARG A 88 -27.27 4.24 -31.00
N ALA A 89 -27.06 4.57 -29.73
CA ALA A 89 -25.85 5.24 -29.27
C ALA A 89 -24.60 4.35 -29.44
N LYS A 90 -24.68 3.06 -29.09
CA LYS A 90 -23.60 2.08 -29.33
C LYS A 90 -23.23 2.00 -30.81
N ASN A 91 -24.23 1.84 -31.69
CA ASN A 91 -24.00 1.81 -33.14
C ASN A 91 -23.35 3.10 -33.67
N ARG A 92 -23.67 4.26 -33.08
CA ARG A 92 -23.02 5.53 -33.41
C ARG A 92 -21.56 5.57 -32.95
N VAL A 93 -21.28 5.11 -31.73
CA VAL A 93 -19.88 4.98 -31.24
C VAL A 93 -19.10 4.08 -32.19
N ASP A 94 -19.62 2.89 -32.50
CA ASP A 94 -18.96 1.93 -33.37
C ASP A 94 -18.76 2.49 -34.80
N SER A 95 -19.71 3.29 -35.31
CA SER A 95 -19.59 3.92 -36.63
C SER A 95 -18.60 5.10 -36.66
N ILE A 96 -18.48 5.87 -35.58
CA ILE A 96 -17.56 7.02 -35.50
C ILE A 96 -16.14 6.53 -35.18
N PHE A 97 -16.02 5.45 -34.43
CA PHE A 97 -14.76 4.91 -33.91
C PHE A 97 -14.54 3.43 -34.29
N PRO A 98 -14.67 3.05 -35.59
CA PRO A 98 -14.69 1.64 -36.01
C PRO A 98 -13.44 0.86 -35.61
N ASP A 99 -12.28 1.52 -35.63
CA ASP A 99 -10.99 0.89 -35.34
C ASP A 99 -10.36 1.32 -34.02
N PHE A 100 -10.97 2.27 -33.30
CA PHE A 100 -10.35 2.88 -32.11
C PHE A 100 -10.12 1.85 -31.02
N PHE A 101 -11.17 1.12 -30.63
CA PHE A 101 -11.09 0.14 -29.53
C PHE A 101 -10.28 -1.10 -29.92
N GLN A 102 -10.30 -1.47 -31.20
CA GLN A 102 -9.44 -2.56 -31.69
C GLN A 102 -7.95 -2.16 -31.67
N SER A 103 -7.64 -0.94 -32.12
CA SER A 103 -6.30 -0.38 -32.02
C SER A 103 -5.86 -0.21 -30.56
N SER A 104 -6.78 0.20 -29.67
CA SER A 104 -6.54 0.31 -28.23
C SER A 104 -6.15 -1.04 -27.63
N LYS A 105 -6.89 -2.12 -27.92
CA LYS A 105 -6.51 -3.48 -27.49
C LYS A 105 -5.11 -3.90 -27.91
N ILE A 106 -4.72 -3.60 -29.16
CA ILE A 106 -3.36 -3.91 -29.67
C ILE A 106 -2.30 -3.05 -28.97
N SER A 107 -2.61 -1.79 -28.65
CA SER A 107 -1.74 -0.92 -27.86
C SER A 107 -1.59 -1.45 -26.43
N ASN A 108 -2.71 -1.75 -25.77
CA ASN A 108 -2.76 -2.25 -24.41
C ASN A 108 -1.99 -3.56 -24.25
N ALA A 109 -2.13 -4.50 -25.20
CA ALA A 109 -1.34 -5.74 -25.19
C ALA A 109 0.18 -5.46 -25.24
N ARG A 110 0.61 -4.54 -26.10
CA ARG A 110 2.02 -4.10 -26.18
C ARG A 110 2.48 -3.40 -24.91
N ASP A 111 1.62 -2.58 -24.30
CA ASP A 111 1.94 -1.88 -23.05
C ASP A 111 2.06 -2.86 -21.87
N VAL A 112 1.22 -3.90 -21.81
CA VAL A 112 1.32 -4.99 -20.83
C VAL A 112 2.62 -5.76 -21.01
N GLU A 113 2.97 -6.14 -22.24
CA GLU A 113 4.23 -6.85 -22.54
C GLU A 113 5.46 -6.00 -22.14
N GLN A 114 5.45 -4.71 -22.46
CA GLN A 114 6.53 -3.80 -22.04
C GLN A 114 6.60 -3.65 -20.52
N PHE A 115 5.46 -3.55 -19.85
CA PHE A 115 5.40 -3.45 -18.40
C PHE A 115 5.92 -4.73 -17.73
N GLU A 116 5.46 -5.89 -18.18
CA GLU A 116 5.93 -7.19 -17.73
C GLU A 116 7.44 -7.32 -17.86
N ASN A 117 7.98 -7.00 -19.04
CA ASN A 117 9.42 -7.03 -19.30
C ASN A 117 10.17 -6.15 -18.31
N ARG A 118 9.70 -4.92 -18.05
CA ARG A 118 10.37 -4.00 -17.11
C ARG A 118 10.33 -4.49 -15.66
N VAL A 119 9.21 -5.10 -15.24
CA VAL A 119 9.04 -5.61 -13.87
C VAL A 119 9.88 -6.88 -13.66
N LYS A 120 9.92 -7.79 -14.64
CA LYS A 120 10.65 -9.06 -14.57
C LYS A 120 12.16 -8.93 -14.83
N SER A 121 12.62 -7.94 -15.60
CA SER A 121 14.04 -7.81 -15.98
C SER A 121 14.94 -7.22 -14.88
N GLY A 122 14.38 -6.82 -13.74
CA GLY A 122 15.12 -6.11 -12.69
C GLY A 122 14.92 -6.73 -11.32
N ILE A 123 15.79 -6.34 -10.38
CA ILE A 123 15.62 -6.68 -8.96
C ILE A 123 14.90 -5.50 -8.30
N PRO A 124 13.62 -5.64 -7.93
CA PRO A 124 12.92 -4.60 -7.20
C PRO A 124 13.45 -4.50 -5.76
N LEU A 125 13.41 -3.29 -5.22
CA LEU A 125 13.30 -3.11 -3.78
C LEU A 125 11.82 -3.13 -3.41
N TYR A 126 11.45 -4.07 -2.54
CA TYR A 126 10.11 -4.20 -2.00
C TYR A 126 9.86 -3.12 -0.93
N VAL A 127 8.75 -2.40 -1.05
CA VAL A 127 8.33 -1.38 -0.09
C VAL A 127 6.97 -1.76 0.46
N LEU A 128 6.96 -2.20 1.71
CA LEU A 128 5.84 -2.88 2.35
C LEU A 128 4.76 -1.87 2.75
N ASN A 129 3.52 -2.05 2.27
CA ASN A 129 2.45 -1.10 2.56
C ASN A 129 1.91 -1.29 4.00
N LEU A 130 1.61 -0.17 4.65
CA LEU A 130 0.92 -0.11 5.93
C LEU A 130 -0.39 0.63 5.74
N ARG A 131 -1.35 0.34 6.60
CA ARG A 131 -2.64 1.02 6.67
C ARG A 131 -2.85 1.61 8.05
N LEU A 132 -3.54 2.75 8.12
CA LEU A 132 -4.05 3.25 9.40
C LEU A 132 -5.38 2.59 9.73
N LYS A 133 -5.39 1.81 10.80
CA LYS A 133 -6.59 1.39 11.52
C LYS A 133 -7.04 2.52 12.45
N ASP A 134 -8.33 2.84 12.42
CA ASP A 134 -8.97 3.86 13.27
C ASP A 134 -8.31 5.26 13.19
N GLY A 135 -7.57 5.54 12.12
CA GLY A 135 -6.85 6.80 11.90
C GLY A 135 -5.60 7.01 12.76
N GLN A 136 -5.22 6.04 13.60
CA GLN A 136 -4.11 6.19 14.57
C GLN A 136 -3.20 4.97 14.69
N THR A 137 -3.69 3.75 14.51
CA THR A 137 -2.90 2.53 14.67
C THR A 137 -2.41 2.03 13.32
N LEU A 138 -1.10 1.88 13.15
CA LEU A 138 -0.55 1.29 11.92
C LEU A 138 -0.62 -0.23 11.96
N GLN A 139 -0.97 -0.84 10.84
CA GLN A 139 -0.95 -2.30 10.64
C GLN A 139 -0.41 -2.64 9.25
N ALA A 140 0.10 -3.85 9.07
CA ALA A 140 0.54 -4.34 7.76
C ALA A 140 -0.64 -4.41 6.77
N ASP A 141 -0.41 -4.05 5.52
CA ASP A 141 -1.37 -4.27 4.45
C ASP A 141 -1.40 -5.75 4.06
N THR A 142 -2.54 -6.41 4.23
CA THR A 142 -2.74 -7.82 3.88
C THR A 142 -3.58 -8.00 2.62
N SER A 143 -3.77 -6.95 1.83
CA SER A 143 -4.50 -7.03 0.57
C SER A 143 -3.68 -7.73 -0.52
N ARG A 144 -4.32 -8.04 -1.65
CA ARG A 144 -3.70 -8.73 -2.77
C ARG A 144 -2.46 -7.99 -3.32
N LEU A 145 -2.45 -6.66 -3.27
CA LEU A 145 -1.34 -5.81 -3.72
C LEU A 145 -0.72 -5.06 -2.53
N ALA A 146 -0.19 -5.84 -1.59
CA ALA A 146 0.29 -5.40 -0.28
C ALA A 146 1.60 -4.60 -0.27
N PHE A 147 2.31 -4.43 -1.40
CA PHE A 147 3.57 -3.68 -1.43
C PHE A 147 3.89 -3.03 -2.78
N ASN A 148 4.63 -1.93 -2.71
CA ASN A 148 5.14 -1.23 -3.88
C ASN A 148 6.47 -1.82 -4.35
N LEU A 149 6.82 -1.61 -5.61
CA LEU A 149 8.11 -2.01 -6.19
C LEU A 149 8.92 -0.78 -6.60
N TYR A 150 10.16 -0.72 -6.14
CA TYR A 150 11.10 0.36 -6.47
C TYR A 150 12.31 -0.19 -7.19
N TYR A 151 12.47 0.20 -8.46
CA TYR A 151 13.65 -0.14 -9.24
C TYR A 151 14.56 1.09 -9.28
N PHE A 152 15.67 1.02 -8.55
CA PHE A 152 16.65 2.10 -8.56
C PHE A 152 17.56 2.05 -9.79
N GLY A 153 17.87 3.23 -10.31
CA GLY A 153 18.97 3.47 -11.23
C GLY A 153 20.17 4.10 -10.55
N LYS A 154 21.06 4.65 -11.38
CA LYS A 154 22.28 5.31 -10.92
C LYS A 154 21.94 6.39 -9.88
N LYS A 155 22.69 6.40 -8.77
CA LYS A 155 22.53 7.37 -7.66
C LYS A 155 21.14 7.35 -7.00
N TYR A 156 20.42 6.22 -7.01
CA TYR A 156 19.07 6.06 -6.44
C TYR A 156 18.01 6.95 -7.12
N LYS A 157 18.24 7.39 -8.36
CA LYS A 157 17.16 7.91 -9.19
C LYS A 157 16.27 6.73 -9.58
N GLY A 158 14.95 6.88 -9.54
CA GLY A 158 14.03 5.83 -9.98
C GLY A 158 14.26 5.48 -11.46
N ARG A 159 14.13 4.20 -11.79
CA ARG A 159 14.01 3.67 -13.15
C ARG A 159 12.59 3.20 -13.45
N LEU A 160 11.97 2.59 -12.44
CA LEU A 160 10.59 2.19 -12.44
C LEU A 160 10.10 2.26 -11.00
N TYR A 161 8.92 2.83 -10.81
CA TYR A 161 8.20 2.83 -9.55
C TYR A 161 6.82 2.26 -9.82
N VAL A 162 6.51 1.12 -9.20
CA VAL A 162 5.16 0.52 -9.22
C VAL A 162 4.53 0.78 -7.87
N TYR A 163 3.43 1.52 -7.86
CA TYR A 163 2.65 1.82 -6.67
C TYR A 163 1.35 1.02 -6.69
N CYS A 164 1.02 0.43 -5.56
CA CYS A 164 -0.15 -0.41 -5.34
C CYS A 164 -1.01 0.21 -4.25
N TYR A 165 -2.29 0.41 -4.55
CA TYR A 165 -3.25 0.99 -3.63
C TYR A 165 -4.65 0.48 -3.94
N GLU A 166 -5.41 0.07 -2.92
CA GLU A 166 -6.80 -0.39 -3.03
C GLU A 166 -7.06 -1.46 -4.11
N GLY A 167 -6.09 -2.33 -4.37
CA GLY A 167 -6.24 -3.44 -5.33
C GLY A 167 -5.94 -3.07 -6.78
N GLU A 168 -5.50 -1.82 -7.01
CA GLU A 168 -4.98 -1.35 -8.29
C GLU A 168 -3.48 -1.10 -8.21
N CYS A 169 -2.82 -1.19 -9.37
CA CYS A 169 -1.43 -0.76 -9.50
C CYS A 169 -1.32 0.27 -10.62
N GLY A 170 -0.41 1.21 -10.43
CA GLY A 170 0.11 2.01 -11.52
C GLY A 170 1.61 2.12 -11.45
N TYR A 171 2.22 2.72 -12.46
CA TYR A 171 3.66 2.88 -12.49
C TYR A 171 4.11 4.21 -13.07
N ASP A 172 5.35 4.56 -12.80
CA ASP A 172 6.03 5.73 -13.35
C ASP A 172 7.54 5.43 -13.50
N SER A 173 8.24 6.18 -14.34
CA SER A 173 9.69 6.02 -14.53
C SER A 173 10.50 6.66 -13.38
N TYR A 174 9.84 7.42 -12.52
CA TYR A 174 10.44 8.12 -11.39
C TYR A 174 9.51 8.13 -10.17
N TYR A 175 9.99 8.71 -9.06
CA TYR A 175 9.17 8.85 -7.86
C TYR A 175 7.96 9.75 -8.14
N ARG A 176 6.76 9.18 -8.19
CA ARG A 176 5.53 9.86 -8.62
C ARG A 176 5.16 10.97 -7.64
N THR A 177 5.38 12.22 -8.03
CA THR A 177 5.01 13.39 -7.22
C THR A 177 4.83 14.64 -8.07
N CYS A 178 3.80 15.43 -7.76
CA CYS A 178 3.59 16.75 -8.36
C CYS A 178 4.50 17.82 -7.74
N SER A 179 5.26 17.50 -6.68
CA SER A 179 6.14 18.45 -6.00
C SER A 179 7.58 18.33 -6.51
N ARG A 180 8.07 19.40 -7.15
CA ARG A 180 9.48 19.50 -7.56
C ARG A 180 10.44 19.30 -6.38
N LYS A 181 10.07 19.77 -5.18
CA LYS A 181 10.85 19.61 -3.95
C LYS A 181 10.96 18.13 -3.57
N LEU A 182 9.84 17.40 -3.60
CA LEU A 182 9.81 15.95 -3.32
C LEU A 182 10.64 15.17 -4.34
N GLY A 183 10.43 15.41 -5.63
CA GLY A 183 11.16 14.70 -6.69
C GLY A 183 12.68 14.91 -6.61
N LYS A 184 13.13 16.13 -6.26
CA LYS A 184 14.55 16.44 -6.07
C LYS A 184 15.14 15.77 -4.82
N ASN A 185 14.36 15.65 -3.76
CA ASN A 185 14.83 15.17 -2.46
C ASN A 185 14.74 13.64 -2.32
N ALA A 186 13.74 12.99 -2.92
CA ALA A 186 13.50 11.56 -2.76
C ALA A 186 14.76 10.70 -3.03
N PRO A 187 15.52 10.88 -4.14
CA PRO A 187 16.76 10.11 -4.36
C PRO A 187 17.83 10.32 -3.27
N LYS A 188 17.88 11.51 -2.65
CA LYS A 188 18.82 11.80 -1.55
C LYS A 188 18.37 11.07 -0.28
N VAL A 189 17.07 11.07 -0.01
CA VAL A 189 16.47 10.40 1.15
C VAL A 189 16.66 8.89 1.04
N PHE A 190 16.32 8.28 -0.10
CA PHE A 190 16.59 6.86 -0.33
C PHE A 190 18.05 6.53 -0.12
N ARG A 191 18.99 7.31 -0.69
CA ARG A 191 20.42 7.09 -0.47
C ARG A 191 20.81 7.16 1.01
N LYS A 192 20.24 8.09 1.79
CA LYS A 192 20.49 8.19 3.23
C LYS A 192 19.98 6.95 3.96
N ILE A 193 18.73 6.55 3.72
CA ILE A 193 18.11 5.40 4.39
C ILE A 193 18.84 4.10 4.04
N MET A 194 19.12 3.86 2.77
CA MET A 194 19.79 2.63 2.33
C MET A 194 21.20 2.48 2.90
N ARG A 195 21.90 3.59 3.18
CA ARG A 195 23.21 3.57 3.87
C ARG A 195 23.13 3.18 5.34
N LYS A 196 21.95 3.27 5.96
CA LYS A 196 21.71 2.81 7.33
C LYS A 196 21.44 1.30 7.40
N HIS A 197 21.47 0.60 6.26
CA HIS A 197 21.14 -0.82 6.16
C HIS A 197 19.76 -1.14 6.76
N SER A 198 18.75 -0.35 6.37
CA SER A 198 17.36 -0.59 6.80
C SER A 198 16.90 -2.00 6.44
N LYS A 199 16.27 -2.69 7.39
CA LYS A 199 15.75 -4.05 7.19
C LYS A 199 14.61 -4.06 6.17
N TYR A 200 13.68 -3.13 6.32
CA TYR A 200 12.54 -2.95 5.42
C TYR A 200 12.33 -1.47 5.11
N LEU A 201 11.86 -1.19 3.89
CA LEU A 201 11.19 0.06 3.58
C LEU A 201 9.68 -0.15 3.69
N LEU A 202 9.00 0.82 4.27
CA LEU A 202 7.57 0.79 4.49
C LEU A 202 6.91 2.03 3.87
N TYR A 203 5.64 1.92 3.51
CA TYR A 203 4.86 3.00 2.91
C TYR A 203 3.45 3.04 3.50
N CYS A 204 2.94 4.21 3.86
CA CYS A 204 1.56 4.37 4.30
C CYS A 204 0.92 5.57 3.62
N THR A 205 -0.09 5.32 2.78
CA THR A 205 -0.80 6.37 2.04
C THR A 205 -1.40 7.41 2.98
N ASP A 206 -1.96 6.97 4.11
CA ASP A 206 -2.75 7.80 5.03
C ASP A 206 -1.93 8.76 5.89
N LEU A 207 -0.61 8.57 5.97
CA LEU A 207 0.26 9.46 6.75
C LEU A 207 0.46 10.78 6.01
N GLU A 208 1.19 10.77 4.89
CA GLU A 208 1.38 11.93 4.02
C GLU A 208 1.64 11.52 2.55
N ARG A 209 1.04 10.42 2.10
CA ARG A 209 1.22 9.88 0.74
C ARG A 209 2.71 9.80 0.38
N MET A 210 3.13 10.50 -0.68
CA MET A 210 4.48 10.51 -1.23
C MET A 210 5.44 11.48 -0.53
N ASN A 211 5.05 12.14 0.57
CA ASN A 211 5.99 12.95 1.35
C ASN A 211 6.79 12.11 2.37
N THR A 212 6.36 10.88 2.66
CA THR A 212 6.94 10.06 3.72
C THR A 212 7.51 8.76 3.19
N ILE A 213 8.71 8.40 3.67
CA ILE A 213 9.28 7.06 3.55
C ILE A 213 9.49 6.54 4.95
N LEU A 214 8.91 5.39 5.26
CA LEU A 214 9.13 4.71 6.53
C LEU A 214 10.19 3.63 6.33
N TYR A 215 10.94 3.32 7.37
CA TYR A 215 11.95 2.28 7.31
C TYR A 215 12.26 1.71 8.69
N VAL A 216 12.77 0.47 8.71
CA VAL A 216 13.04 -0.29 9.94
C VAL A 216 14.54 -0.40 10.18
N ILE A 217 14.99 -0.10 11.41
CA ILE A 217 16.35 -0.39 11.89
C ILE A 217 16.23 -1.17 13.20
N GLY A 218 16.75 -2.40 13.21
CA GLY A 218 16.49 -3.32 14.32
C GLY A 218 14.98 -3.57 14.46
N ASN A 219 14.42 -3.23 15.62
CA ASN A 219 12.97 -3.31 15.87
C ASN A 219 12.27 -1.95 15.84
N ASP A 220 13.02 -0.86 15.66
CA ASP A 220 12.48 0.49 15.62
C ASP A 220 12.07 0.89 14.20
N ILE A 221 10.96 1.61 14.12
CA ILE A 221 10.46 2.18 12.87
C ILE A 221 10.70 3.69 12.89
N TYR A 222 11.19 4.20 11.78
CA TYR A 222 11.44 5.61 11.55
C TYR A 222 10.62 6.10 10.37
N ILE A 223 10.29 7.38 10.39
CA ILE A 223 9.63 8.07 9.29
C ILE A 223 10.46 9.26 8.85
N TYR A 224 10.72 9.32 7.55
CA TYR A 224 11.45 10.42 6.91
C TYR A 224 10.49 11.26 6.08
N ARG A 225 10.33 12.54 6.45
CA ARG A 225 9.56 13.52 5.66
C ARG A 225 10.47 14.14 4.60
N ILE A 226 10.23 13.80 3.34
CA ILE A 226 11.09 14.12 2.19
C ILE A 226 11.14 15.64 1.93
N SER A 227 10.00 16.34 2.02
CA SER A 227 9.95 17.77 1.74
C SER A 227 10.66 18.60 2.82
N GLN A 228 10.56 18.21 4.09
CA GLN A 228 11.26 18.85 5.21
C GLN A 228 12.70 18.36 5.38
N MET A 229 13.07 17.23 4.77
CA MET A 229 14.36 16.56 4.98
C MET A 229 14.62 16.16 6.44
N GLN A 230 13.55 15.83 7.16
CA GLN A 230 13.56 15.53 8.59
C GLN A 230 13.18 14.08 8.86
N GLU A 231 13.70 13.55 9.94
CA GLU A 231 13.56 12.16 10.37
C GLU A 231 13.04 12.13 11.81
N TYR A 232 12.15 11.19 12.08
CA TYR A 232 11.53 11.00 13.39
C TYR A 232 11.45 9.52 13.70
N LYS A 233 11.49 9.17 14.99
CA LYS A 233 10.98 7.88 15.44
C LYS A 233 9.47 7.84 15.20
N LEU A 234 8.94 6.68 14.81
CA LEU A 234 7.54 6.57 14.40
C LEU A 234 6.58 7.00 15.51
N ASP A 235 6.81 6.56 16.75
CA ASP A 235 5.93 6.87 17.89
C ASP A 235 5.87 8.39 18.16
N ASP A 236 7.03 9.04 18.26
CA ASP A 236 7.14 10.49 18.43
C ASP A 236 6.41 11.25 17.31
N TYR A 237 6.54 10.78 16.07
CA TYR A 237 5.87 11.38 14.93
C TYR A 237 4.35 11.19 15.01
N MET A 238 3.87 10.00 15.37
CA MET A 238 2.45 9.70 15.46
C MET A 238 1.76 10.52 16.54
N GLU A 239 2.40 10.69 17.70
CA GLU A 239 1.91 11.56 18.78
C GLU A 239 1.83 13.03 18.36
N ASN A 240 2.84 13.51 17.63
CA ASN A 240 2.98 14.93 17.31
C ASN A 240 2.55 15.32 15.88
N ARG A 241 1.96 14.39 15.12
CA ARG A 241 1.75 14.56 13.66
C ARG A 241 0.98 15.82 13.30
N LYS A 242 -0.01 16.22 14.12
CA LYS A 242 -0.85 17.40 13.87
C LYS A 242 -0.05 18.71 13.94
N VAL A 243 0.93 18.77 14.84
CA VAL A 243 1.82 19.92 15.01
C VAL A 243 2.87 19.92 13.89
N ILE A 244 3.51 18.76 13.67
CA ILE A 244 4.54 18.58 12.64
C ILE A 244 4.01 18.86 11.21
N LYS A 245 2.74 18.54 10.92
CA LYS A 245 2.15 18.84 9.60
C LYS A 245 2.01 20.34 9.31
N LYS A 246 1.97 21.19 10.33
CA LYS A 246 1.84 22.66 10.18
C LYS A 246 3.19 23.35 9.95
N SER A 247 4.31 22.66 10.18
CA SER A 247 5.69 23.11 9.94
C SER A 247 6.25 22.62 8.61
#